data_AF-A0AAV5T4H7-F1
#
_entry.id   AF-A0AAV5T4H7-F1
#
_cell.length_a   1.000
_cell.length_b   1.000
_cell.length_c   1.000
_cell.angle_alpha   90.00
_cell.angle_beta   90.00
_cell.angle_gamma   90.00
#
_symmetry.space_group_name_H-M   'P 1'
#
loop_
_entity.id
_entity.type
_entity.pdbx_description
1 polymer ?
#
loop_
_entity_poly.entity_id
_entity_poly.type
_entity_poly.pdbx_seq_one_letter_code
_entity_poly.pdbx_strand_id
1 'polypeptide(L)'
;METEKRPIDELPSPSKKEKCMPLFEEEWSKIYPNELVITWYFFPHAGNKRIDTQQIRGIYYRKQNLSDDVGVTKMWGMSFSPCWWACDMKRGFRKNAEQRGFYNVAIDIGDGTMKGFTTNNLRAFLSVLRRQSPPDAVCREGFPW
;
A
#
# COMPACT_ATOMS: atom_id res chain seq x y z
N MET A 1 43.33 15.00 -48.33
CA MET A 1 41.87 14.81 -48.24
C MET A 1 41.65 13.74 -47.17
N GLU A 2 41.69 14.13 -45.91
CA GLU A 2 41.41 13.24 -44.77
C GLU A 2 40.07 13.70 -44.20
N THR A 3 39.06 12.84 -44.30
CA THR A 3 37.76 13.06 -43.69
C THR A 3 37.81 12.67 -42.22
N GLU A 4 37.82 13.68 -41.35
CA GLU A 4 37.63 13.56 -39.91
C GLU A 4 36.21 13.06 -39.62
N LYS A 5 36.06 11.81 -39.16
CA LYS A 5 34.78 11.32 -38.64
C LYS A 5 34.59 11.87 -37.23
N ARG A 6 33.67 12.83 -37.09
CA ARG A 6 33.20 13.32 -35.79
C ARG A 6 32.48 12.18 -35.05
N PRO A 7 32.65 12.02 -33.72
CA PRO A 7 31.85 11.10 -32.93
C PRO A 7 30.40 11.57 -32.98
N ILE A 8 29.50 10.67 -33.34
CA ILE A 8 28.05 10.89 -33.28
C ILE A 8 27.71 11.03 -31.80
N ASP A 9 27.21 12.19 -31.42
CA ASP A 9 26.63 12.44 -30.10
C ASP A 9 25.63 11.32 -29.78
N GLU A 10 25.94 10.54 -28.75
CA GLU A 10 25.01 9.57 -28.17
C GLU A 10 23.78 10.34 -27.68
N LEU A 11 22.70 10.23 -28.45
CA LEU A 11 21.38 10.72 -28.05
C LEU A 11 21.03 10.13 -26.67
N PRO A 12 20.59 10.95 -25.70
CA PRO A 12 20.22 10.46 -24.38
C PRO A 12 19.03 9.50 -24.52
N SER A 13 19.28 8.24 -24.14
CA SER A 13 18.30 7.16 -24.08
C SER A 13 17.08 7.57 -23.21
N PRO A 14 15.84 7.37 -23.69
CA PRO A 14 14.66 7.74 -22.94
C PRO A 14 14.43 6.75 -21.79
N SER A 15 14.16 7.29 -20.60
CA SER A 15 13.65 6.59 -19.40
C SER A 15 14.65 5.87 -18.48
N LYS A 16 15.59 6.62 -17.92
CA LYS A 16 15.87 6.42 -16.49
C LYS A 16 14.84 7.26 -15.71
N LYS A 17 13.70 6.66 -15.33
CA LYS A 17 12.86 7.26 -14.28
C LYS A 17 13.77 7.48 -13.09
N GLU A 18 14.01 8.74 -12.73
CA GLU A 18 14.72 9.07 -11.49
C GLU A 18 14.06 8.27 -10.37
N LYS A 19 14.86 7.51 -9.62
CA LYS A 19 14.34 6.73 -8.50
C LYS A 19 13.89 7.71 -7.43
N CYS A 20 12.60 8.05 -7.43
CA CYS A 20 11.99 8.76 -6.31
C CYS A 20 12.10 7.87 -5.07
N MET A 21 12.74 8.36 -4.01
CA MET A 21 12.83 7.62 -2.75
C MET A 21 11.45 7.54 -2.08
N PRO A 22 11.10 6.41 -1.46
CA PRO A 22 9.84 6.31 -0.73
C PRO A 22 9.86 7.22 0.51
N LEU A 23 8.73 7.88 0.76
CA LEU A 23 8.45 8.64 1.99
C LEU A 23 8.21 7.70 3.19
N PHE A 24 7.79 6.47 2.91
CA PHE A 24 7.59 5.38 3.86
C PHE A 24 7.75 4.04 3.15
N GLU A 25 8.40 3.06 3.78
CA GLU A 25 8.59 1.72 3.22
C GLU A 25 8.58 0.67 4.33
N GLU A 26 7.80 -0.39 4.13
CA GLU A 26 7.76 -1.60 4.96
C GLU A 26 7.47 -2.85 4.11
N GLU A 27 7.33 -4.02 4.75
CA GLU A 27 7.07 -5.32 4.09
C GLU A 27 5.80 -5.28 3.21
N TRP A 28 4.71 -4.66 3.69
CA TRP A 28 3.38 -4.70 3.05
C TRP A 28 3.04 -3.47 2.21
N SER A 29 3.75 -2.36 2.40
CA SER A 29 3.42 -1.12 1.73
C SER A 29 4.60 -0.18 1.52
N LYS A 30 4.50 0.65 0.49
CA LYS A 30 5.41 1.78 0.23
C LYS A 30 4.59 3.01 -0.12
N ILE A 31 5.01 4.18 0.34
CA ILE A 31 4.39 5.45 -0.03
C ILE A 31 5.44 6.30 -0.73
N TYR A 32 5.12 6.74 -1.94
CA TYR A 32 5.84 7.74 -2.71
C TYR A 32 5.01 9.02 -2.78
N PRO A 33 5.55 10.14 -3.28
CA PRO A 33 4.73 11.29 -3.62
C PRO A 33 3.57 10.90 -4.54
N ASN A 34 2.34 11.18 -4.12
CA ASN A 34 1.09 10.86 -4.83
C ASN A 34 0.79 9.38 -5.08
N GLU A 35 1.53 8.43 -4.50
CA GLU A 35 1.32 7.01 -4.77
C GLU A 35 1.47 6.14 -3.51
N LEU A 36 0.46 5.33 -3.24
CA LEU A 36 0.50 4.22 -2.30
C LEU A 36 0.66 2.91 -3.07
N VAL A 37 1.69 2.14 -2.73
CA VAL A 37 1.95 0.81 -3.27
C VAL A 37 1.68 -0.22 -2.18
N ILE A 38 0.71 -1.10 -2.42
CA ILE A 38 0.43 -2.26 -1.57
C ILE A 38 1.12 -3.47 -2.20
N THR A 39 2.04 -4.07 -1.46
CA THR A 39 2.84 -5.19 -1.96
C THR A 39 2.03 -6.48 -1.96
N TRP A 40 2.34 -7.41 -2.88
CA TRP A 40 1.72 -8.74 -2.91
C TRP A 40 0.18 -8.75 -2.90
N TYR A 41 -0.43 -7.73 -3.52
CA TYR A 41 -1.87 -7.58 -3.60
C TYR A 41 -2.50 -8.60 -4.57
N PHE A 42 -1.88 -8.76 -5.74
CA PHE A 42 -2.28 -9.72 -6.77
C PHE A 42 -1.45 -11.01 -6.66
N PHE A 43 -1.66 -11.77 -5.59
CA PHE A 43 -1.11 -13.12 -5.42
C PHE A 43 -1.86 -14.11 -6.36
N PRO A 44 -1.24 -15.22 -6.83
CA PRO A 44 0.15 -15.67 -6.63
C PRO A 44 1.18 -14.96 -7.51
N HIS A 45 0.78 -14.06 -8.41
CA HIS A 45 1.68 -13.38 -9.35
C HIS A 45 2.60 -12.32 -8.72
N ALA A 46 2.67 -12.23 -7.39
CA ALA A 46 3.44 -11.24 -6.64
C ALA A 46 3.20 -9.78 -7.08
N GLY A 47 2.04 -9.49 -7.68
CA GLY A 47 1.74 -8.18 -8.24
C GLY A 47 1.40 -7.17 -7.15
N ASN A 48 1.88 -5.94 -7.30
CA ASN A 48 1.55 -4.84 -6.39
C ASN A 48 0.29 -4.10 -6.87
N LYS A 49 -0.51 -3.61 -5.93
CA LYS A 49 -1.56 -2.62 -6.24
C LYS A 49 -0.98 -1.23 -6.03
N ARG A 50 -1.07 -0.39 -7.06
CA ARG A 50 -0.71 1.02 -7.00
C ARG A 50 -1.98 1.85 -6.92
N ILE A 51 -2.00 2.80 -6.01
CA ILE A 51 -3.13 3.69 -5.73
C ILE A 51 -2.61 5.11 -5.81
N ASP A 52 -3.24 5.94 -6.65
CA ASP A 52 -3.07 7.38 -6.59
C ASP A 52 -3.64 7.88 -5.27
N THR A 53 -2.80 8.51 -4.43
CA THR A 53 -3.24 8.93 -3.10
C THR A 53 -4.30 10.02 -3.16
N GLN A 54 -4.41 10.77 -4.26
CA GLN A 54 -5.47 11.76 -4.48
C GLN A 54 -6.86 11.14 -4.66
N GLN A 55 -6.95 9.84 -4.90
CA GLN A 55 -8.22 9.12 -5.00
C GLN A 55 -8.70 8.56 -3.66
N ILE A 56 -7.86 8.63 -2.61
CA ILE A 56 -8.20 8.07 -1.31
C ILE A 56 -9.34 8.87 -0.68
N ARG A 57 -10.46 8.20 -0.44
CA ARG A 57 -11.64 8.74 0.25
C ARG A 57 -11.66 8.37 1.73
N GLY A 58 -11.03 7.24 2.07
CA GLY A 58 -11.06 6.69 3.42
C GLY A 58 -9.83 5.86 3.75
N ILE A 59 -9.32 6.06 4.96
CA ILE A 59 -8.24 5.30 5.59
C ILE A 59 -8.80 4.74 6.90
N TYR A 60 -9.08 3.44 6.90
CA TYR A 60 -9.62 2.74 8.06
C TYR A 60 -8.58 1.79 8.62
N TYR A 61 -8.47 1.69 9.93
CA TYR A 61 -7.50 0.79 10.55
C TYR A 61 -8.02 0.17 11.85
N ARG A 62 -7.49 -1.00 12.21
CA ARG A 62 -7.76 -1.67 13.48
C ARG A 62 -6.52 -2.48 13.88
N LYS A 63 -6.26 -2.65 15.17
CA LYS A 63 -5.24 -3.59 15.65
C LYS A 63 -5.55 -5.01 15.16
N GLN A 64 -4.52 -5.77 14.80
CA GLN A 64 -4.68 -7.19 14.51
C GLN A 64 -5.00 -7.95 15.79
N ASN A 65 -6.19 -8.55 15.83
CA ASN A 65 -6.65 -9.36 16.95
C ASN A 65 -7.33 -10.61 16.39
N LEU A 66 -6.77 -11.78 16.69
CA LEU A 66 -7.17 -13.04 16.06
C LEU A 66 -8.66 -13.38 16.27
N SER A 67 -9.22 -13.10 17.45
CA SER A 67 -10.64 -13.39 17.74
C SER A 67 -11.59 -12.43 17.04
N ASP A 68 -11.23 -11.15 16.94
CA ASP A 68 -12.08 -10.14 16.29
C ASP A 68 -11.95 -10.13 14.76
N ASP A 69 -10.85 -10.67 14.24
CA ASP A 69 -10.54 -10.66 12.81
C ASP A 69 -11.13 -11.88 12.05
N VAL A 70 -11.69 -12.88 12.75
CA VAL A 70 -12.29 -14.08 12.15
C VAL A 70 -13.42 -13.68 11.20
N GLY A 71 -13.31 -14.05 9.93
CA GLY A 71 -14.31 -13.77 8.89
C GLY A 71 -14.32 -12.32 8.36
N VAL A 72 -13.73 -11.38 9.10
CA VAL A 72 -13.58 -9.96 8.70
C VAL A 72 -12.36 -9.78 7.81
N THR A 73 -11.22 -10.34 8.21
CA THR A 73 -9.96 -10.26 7.46
C THR A 73 -9.61 -11.60 6.83
N LYS A 74 -8.73 -11.58 5.83
CA LYS A 74 -8.17 -12.79 5.24
C LYS A 74 -6.65 -12.69 5.10
N MET A 75 -6.02 -13.86 5.03
CA MET A 75 -4.60 -13.95 4.66
C MET A 75 -4.38 -13.41 3.24
N TRP A 76 -5.34 -13.61 2.32
CA TRP A 76 -5.36 -13.01 0.99
C TRP A 76 -6.77 -13.10 0.38
N GLY A 77 -7.10 -12.18 -0.54
CA GLY A 77 -8.34 -12.18 -1.30
C GLY A 77 -9.49 -11.46 -0.58
N MET A 78 -10.69 -11.59 -1.13
CA MET A 78 -11.90 -10.98 -0.57
C MET A 78 -12.46 -11.80 0.60
N SER A 79 -12.78 -11.14 1.71
CA SER A 79 -13.54 -11.75 2.81
C SER A 79 -15.05 -11.63 2.57
N PHE A 80 -15.89 -11.88 3.58
CA PHE A 80 -17.32 -11.55 3.50
C PHE A 80 -17.59 -10.05 3.62
N SER A 81 -16.55 -9.25 3.83
CA SER A 81 -16.61 -7.79 3.78
C SER A 81 -16.26 -7.27 2.38
N PRO A 82 -16.53 -5.98 2.06
CA PRO A 82 -16.15 -5.40 0.77
C PRO A 82 -14.63 -5.21 0.61
N CYS A 83 -13.80 -5.83 1.46
CA CYS A 83 -12.35 -5.65 1.51
C CYS A 83 -11.59 -6.80 0.84
N TRP A 84 -10.74 -6.43 -0.14
CA TRP A 84 -9.76 -7.31 -0.76
C TRP A 84 -8.41 -7.17 -0.06
N TRP A 85 -7.97 -8.24 0.57
CA TRP A 85 -6.75 -8.29 1.37
C TRP A 85 -5.53 -8.68 0.54
N ALA A 86 -4.46 -7.88 0.66
CA ALA A 86 -3.13 -8.25 0.22
C ALA A 86 -2.62 -9.48 0.95
N CYS A 87 -1.76 -10.24 0.28
CA CYS A 87 -1.22 -11.48 0.82
C CYS A 87 -0.34 -11.22 2.04
N ASP A 88 -0.75 -11.77 3.17
CA ASP A 88 0.00 -11.85 4.42
C ASP A 88 -0.37 -13.17 5.09
N MET A 89 0.30 -14.25 4.69
CA MET A 89 0.08 -15.58 5.27
C MET A 89 0.36 -15.60 6.78
N LYS A 90 1.19 -14.68 7.29
CA LYS A 90 1.47 -14.58 8.72
C LYS A 90 0.28 -13.97 9.48
N ARG A 91 -0.65 -13.24 8.83
CA ARG A 91 -1.77 -12.52 9.48
C ARG A 91 -2.55 -13.40 10.45
N GLY A 92 -2.98 -14.58 10.02
CA GLY A 92 -3.78 -15.50 10.84
C GLY A 92 -2.99 -16.37 11.83
N PHE A 93 -1.65 -16.30 11.81
CA PHE A 93 -0.79 -17.10 12.69
C PHE A 93 0.09 -16.25 13.62
N ARG A 94 0.01 -14.92 13.54
CA ARG A 94 0.78 -14.02 14.39
C ARG A 94 0.23 -14.08 15.82
N LYS A 95 1.01 -14.69 16.71
CA LYS A 95 0.79 -14.59 18.15
C LYS A 95 1.04 -13.15 18.61
N ASN A 96 0.17 -12.64 19.49
CA ASN A 96 0.30 -11.35 20.16
C ASN A 96 0.51 -10.19 19.17
N ALA A 97 -0.24 -10.19 18.06
CA ALA A 97 -0.10 -9.23 16.98
C ALA A 97 -0.35 -7.78 17.46
N GLU A 98 -1.36 -7.60 18.31
CA GLU A 98 -1.71 -6.31 18.93
C GLU A 98 -0.57 -5.74 19.79
N GLN A 99 0.10 -6.56 20.61
CA GLN A 99 1.22 -6.11 21.46
C GLN A 99 2.45 -5.77 20.63
N ARG A 100 2.58 -6.39 19.46
CA ARG A 100 3.68 -6.17 18.51
C ARG A 100 3.42 -5.04 17.52
N GLY A 101 2.29 -4.33 17.66
CA GLY A 101 2.00 -3.14 16.87
C GLY A 101 1.55 -3.44 15.43
N PHE A 102 0.99 -4.62 15.17
CA PHE A 102 0.41 -4.91 13.85
C PHE A 102 -1.02 -4.42 13.74
N TYR A 103 -1.33 -3.80 12.60
CA TYR A 103 -2.63 -3.26 12.27
C TYR A 103 -3.10 -3.77 10.92
N ASN A 104 -4.40 -4.00 10.82
CA ASN A 104 -5.11 -4.15 9.56
C ASN A 104 -5.51 -2.76 9.08
N VAL A 105 -5.16 -2.41 7.84
CA VAL A 105 -5.52 -1.14 7.18
C VAL A 105 -6.40 -1.46 5.99
N ALA A 106 -7.45 -0.67 5.77
CA ALA A 106 -8.32 -0.74 4.61
C ALA A 106 -8.44 0.65 3.97
N ILE A 107 -8.10 0.72 2.68
CA ILE A 107 -8.13 1.97 1.89
C ILE A 107 -9.36 1.97 0.99
N ASP A 108 -10.14 3.04 1.08
CA ASP A 108 -11.25 3.34 0.19
C ASP A 108 -10.79 4.32 -0.90
N ILE A 109 -11.09 4.00 -2.15
CA ILE A 109 -10.89 4.91 -3.29
C ILE A 109 -12.20 5.17 -4.06
N GLY A 110 -13.33 4.66 -3.56
CA GLY A 110 -14.65 4.86 -4.15
C GLY A 110 -15.00 3.97 -5.34
N ASP A 111 -14.31 2.84 -5.54
CA ASP A 111 -14.59 1.88 -6.62
C ASP A 111 -15.49 0.70 -6.20
N GLY A 112 -16.13 0.79 -5.03
CA GLY A 112 -16.99 -0.25 -4.47
C GLY A 112 -16.27 -1.33 -3.66
N THR A 113 -14.93 -1.33 -3.63
CA THR A 113 -14.14 -2.25 -2.81
C THR A 113 -13.08 -1.54 -1.97
N MET A 114 -12.67 -2.17 -0.87
CA MET A 114 -11.62 -1.69 0.00
C MET A 114 -10.32 -2.45 -0.26
N LYS A 115 -9.18 -1.79 -0.09
CA LYS A 115 -7.84 -2.38 -0.29
C LYS A 115 -7.21 -2.63 1.07
N GLY A 116 -7.29 -3.87 1.52
CA GLY A 116 -6.84 -4.33 2.81
C GLY A 116 -5.37 -4.73 2.80
N PHE A 117 -4.60 -4.34 3.81
CA PHE A 117 -3.24 -4.83 4.03
C PHE A 117 -2.82 -4.68 5.50
N THR A 118 -1.60 -5.11 5.80
CA THR A 118 -1.00 -5.01 7.13
C THR A 118 -0.09 -3.79 7.21
N THR A 119 -0.02 -3.12 8.35
CA THR A 119 1.12 -2.26 8.69
C THR A 119 1.66 -2.60 10.08
N ASN A 120 2.96 -2.46 10.32
CA ASN A 120 3.55 -2.61 11.67
C ASN A 120 4.02 -1.29 12.28
N ASN A 121 3.85 -0.18 11.56
CA ASN A 121 4.18 1.16 12.04
C ASN A 121 3.07 2.15 11.66
N LEU A 122 1.88 1.92 12.24
CA LEU A 122 0.68 2.69 11.93
C LEU A 122 0.90 4.21 12.05
N ARG A 123 1.62 4.68 13.09
CA ARG A 123 1.83 6.11 13.32
C ARG A 123 2.60 6.77 12.18
N ALA A 124 3.72 6.17 11.75
CA ALA A 124 4.51 6.70 10.66
C ALA A 124 3.74 6.60 9.33
N PHE A 125 3.11 5.45 9.09
CA PHE A 125 2.27 5.22 7.91
C PHE A 125 1.16 6.28 7.78
N LEU A 126 0.34 6.49 8.82
CA LEU A 126 -0.74 7.47 8.80
C LEU A 126 -0.23 8.90 8.64
N SER A 127 0.88 9.25 9.31
CA SER A 127 1.49 10.58 9.19
C SER A 127 1.91 10.90 7.76
N VAL A 128 2.45 9.91 7.04
CA VAL A 128 2.85 10.08 5.63
C VAL A 128 1.64 10.03 4.71
N LEU A 129 0.80 8.99 4.80
CA LEU A 129 -0.30 8.80 3.86
C LEU A 129 -1.33 9.93 3.92
N ARG A 130 -1.67 10.43 5.13
CA ARG A 130 -2.62 11.54 5.27
C ARG A 130 -2.14 12.82 4.61
N ARG A 131 -0.82 13.08 4.62
CA ARG A 131 -0.24 14.24 3.91
C ARG A 131 -0.26 14.10 2.39
N GLN A 132 -0.35 12.86 1.90
CA GLN A 132 -0.44 12.55 0.47
C GLN A 132 -1.89 12.41 0.00
N SER A 133 -2.86 12.33 0.91
CA SER A 133 -4.28 12.15 0.59
C SER A 133 -5.02 13.49 0.55
N PRO A 134 -6.20 13.56 -0.08
CA PRO A 134 -7.05 14.74 -0.03
C PRO A 134 -7.38 15.17 1.41
N PRO A 135 -7.57 16.47 1.68
CA PRO A 135 -7.84 16.98 3.02
C PRO A 135 -9.17 16.51 3.61
N ASP A 136 -10.12 16.12 2.77
CA ASP A 136 -11.43 15.58 3.13
C ASP A 136 -11.46 14.05 3.27
N ALA A 137 -10.34 13.36 3.00
CA ALA A 137 -10.25 11.92 3.18
C ALA A 137 -10.48 11.54 4.65
N VAL A 138 -11.44 10.64 4.87
CA VAL A 138 -11.76 10.15 6.22
C VAL A 138 -10.59 9.32 6.75
N CYS A 139 -10.18 9.54 7.99
CA CYS A 139 -9.18 8.72 8.66
C CYS A 139 -9.69 8.34 10.05
N ARG A 140 -10.03 7.05 10.27
CA ARG A 140 -10.59 6.60 11.55
C ARG A 140 -10.22 5.17 11.92
N GLU A 141 -10.25 4.89 13.21
CA GLU A 141 -10.17 3.54 13.75
C GLU A 141 -11.51 2.81 13.56
N GLY A 142 -11.46 1.52 13.24
CA GLY A 142 -12.61 0.68 12.94
C GLY A 142 -12.99 0.67 11.46
N PHE A 143 -13.38 -0.49 10.96
CA PHE A 143 -13.87 -0.64 9.59
C PHE A 143 -15.29 -0.06 9.46
N PRO A 144 -15.65 0.50 8.29
CA PRO A 144 -16.96 1.10 8.04
C PRO A 144 -18.10 0.10 7.79
N TRP A 145 -17.87 -1.20 8.03
CA TRP A 145 -18.83 -2.29 7.85
C TRP A 145 -18.88 -3.16 9.12
#